data_AF-A0A1V3IWB0-F1
#
_entry.id   AF-A0A1V3IWB0-F1
#
_cell.length_a   1.000
_cell.length_b   1.000
_cell.length_c   1.000
_cell.angle_alpha   90.00
_cell.angle_beta   90.00
_cell.angle_gamma   90.00
#
_symmetry.space_group_name_H-M   'P 1'
#
loop_
_entity.id
_entity.type
_entity.pdbx_description
1 polymer ?
#
loop_
_entity_poly.entity_id
_entity_poly.type
_entity_poly.pdbx_seq_one_letter_code
_entity_poly.pdbx_strand_id
1 'polypeptide(L)'
;MSAGFAQVKPNAEYAYKPYLDPISDELGMQINECMLIMYKVNPELYDVFMLTYVERWEVNDIHRYLNISRAEYFNRLKTAKTSLKLMLHTGKTVFMA
;
A
#
# COMPACT_ATOMS: atom_id res chain seq x y z
N MET A 1 -20.89 2.31 13.09
CA MET A 1 -19.91 3.27 13.63
C MET A 1 -18.66 3.16 12.78
N SER A 2 -18.27 4.25 12.13
CA SER A 2 -17.11 4.30 11.24
C SER A 2 -15.83 4.29 12.08
N ALA A 3 -15.15 3.16 12.16
CA ALA A 3 -13.83 3.07 12.76
C ALA A 3 -12.82 3.50 11.69
N GLY A 4 -12.41 4.77 11.75
CA GLY A 4 -11.31 5.28 10.95
C GLY A 4 -10.05 4.47 11.24
N PHE A 5 -9.42 4.00 10.17
CA PHE A 5 -8.20 3.22 10.17
C PHE A 5 -7.06 4.04 10.80
N ALA A 6 -6.81 3.82 12.08
CA ALA A 6 -5.55 4.14 12.73
C ALA A 6 -5.11 2.87 13.45
N GLN A 7 -4.52 1.93 12.71
CA GLN A 7 -3.79 0.84 13.34
C GLN A 7 -2.49 1.42 13.91
N VAL A 8 -2.56 1.90 15.15
CA VAL A 8 -1.41 2.37 15.90
C VAL A 8 -0.45 1.19 16.05
N LYS A 9 0.77 1.33 15.51
CA LYS A 9 1.86 0.36 15.70
C LYS A 9 2.00 0.04 17.19
N PRO A 10 1.99 -1.23 17.61
CA PRO A 10 2.03 -1.58 19.03
C PRO A 10 3.27 -1.07 19.79
N ASN A 11 4.39 -0.79 19.09
CA ASN A 11 5.68 -0.39 19.69
C ASN A 11 6.49 0.58 18.78
N ALA A 12 5.87 1.58 18.15
CA ALA A 12 6.61 2.45 17.22
C ALA A 12 7.61 3.39 17.93
N GLU A 13 8.90 3.13 17.76
CA GLU A 13 9.90 4.20 17.74
C GLU A 13 9.64 5.06 16.49
N TYR A 14 9.17 6.29 16.68
CA TYR A 14 8.90 7.22 15.59
C TYR A 14 10.22 7.79 15.05
N ALA A 15 10.90 7.04 14.18
CA ALA A 15 11.98 7.60 13.38
C ALA A 15 11.44 8.80 12.58
N TYR A 16 12.17 9.92 12.57
CA TYR A 16 11.80 11.09 11.79
C TYR A 16 11.67 10.70 10.32
N LYS A 17 10.51 10.97 9.75
CA LYS A 17 10.18 10.67 8.37
C LYS A 17 10.05 11.97 7.60
N PRO A 18 10.83 12.18 6.52
CA PRO A 18 10.78 13.43 5.77
C PRO A 18 9.38 13.66 5.21
N TYR A 19 9.02 14.93 5.12
CA TYR A 19 7.82 15.38 4.43
C TYR A 19 7.93 15.00 2.94
N LEU A 20 6.84 14.54 2.37
CA LEU A 20 6.74 14.23 0.94
C LEU A 20 5.96 15.34 0.26
N ASP A 21 6.40 15.73 -0.93
CA ASP A 21 5.67 16.71 -1.72
C ASP A 21 4.25 16.20 -1.99
N PRO A 22 3.22 17.03 -1.77
CA PRO A 22 1.85 16.64 -2.01
C PRO A 22 1.63 16.41 -3.50
N ILE A 23 0.87 15.36 -3.83
CA ILE A 23 0.32 15.15 -5.17
C ILE A 23 -0.96 15.98 -5.35
N SER A 24 -1.39 16.17 -6.60
CA SER A 24 -2.68 16.82 -6.86
C SER A 24 -3.85 15.97 -6.33
N ASP A 25 -4.94 16.64 -5.90
CA ASP A 25 -6.14 15.96 -5.42
C ASP A 25 -6.73 15.00 -6.47
N GLU A 26 -6.71 15.39 -7.75
CA GLU A 26 -7.17 14.54 -8.85
C GLU A 26 -6.36 13.25 -8.94
N LEU A 27 -5.02 13.34 -8.89
CA LEU A 27 -4.17 12.17 -8.91
C LEU A 27 -4.34 11.32 -7.64
N GLY A 28 -4.50 11.97 -6.49
CA GLY A 28 -4.80 11.29 -5.23
C GLY A 28 -6.10 10.49 -5.29
N MET A 29 -7.15 11.06 -5.88
CA MET A 29 -8.43 10.39 -6.08
C MET A 29 -8.32 9.18 -7.01
N GLN A 30 -7.61 9.31 -8.14
CA GLN A 30 -7.37 8.21 -9.08
C GLN A 30 -6.59 7.06 -8.43
N ILE A 31 -5.55 7.39 -7.65
CA ILE A 31 -4.78 6.39 -6.89
C ILE A 31 -5.71 5.70 -5.88
N ASN A 32 -6.49 6.46 -5.11
CA ASN A 32 -7.42 5.90 -4.13
C ASN A 32 -8.41 4.92 -4.76
N GLU A 33 -9.00 5.25 -5.91
CA GLU A 33 -9.89 4.34 -6.64
C GLU A 33 -9.19 3.04 -7.06
N CYS A 34 -7.96 3.14 -7.57
CA CYS A 34 -7.14 1.97 -7.92
C CYS A 34 -6.80 1.12 -6.68
N MET A 35 -6.52 1.77 -5.54
CA MET A 35 -6.26 1.08 -4.27
C MET A 35 -7.50 0.35 -3.75
N LEU A 36 -8.70 0.91 -3.92
CA LEU A 36 -9.95 0.24 -3.58
C LEU A 36 -10.21 -1.00 -4.47
N ILE A 37 -9.82 -0.96 -5.74
CA ILE A 37 -9.87 -2.12 -6.62
C ILE A 37 -8.88 -3.19 -6.15
N MET A 38 -7.63 -2.79 -5.84
CA MET A 38 -6.62 -3.71 -5.32
C MET A 38 -7.06 -4.36 -4.01
N TYR A 39 -7.66 -3.61 -3.09
CA TYR A 39 -8.21 -4.13 -1.84
C TYR A 39 -9.25 -5.22 -2.07
N LYS A 40 -10.14 -5.02 -3.05
CA LYS A 40 -11.20 -5.98 -3.38
C LYS A 40 -10.66 -7.24 -4.05
N VAL A 41 -9.67 -7.10 -4.94
CA VAL A 41 -9.17 -8.20 -5.77
C VAL A 41 -8.07 -8.99 -5.08
N ASN A 42 -7.14 -8.30 -4.43
CA ASN A 42 -5.99 -8.90 -3.77
C ASN A 42 -5.59 -8.07 -2.53
N PRO A 43 -6.25 -8.31 -1.38
CA PRO A 43 -6.02 -7.55 -0.17
C PRO A 43 -4.57 -7.66 0.34
N GLU A 44 -3.88 -8.76 0.06
CA GLU A 44 -2.48 -8.93 0.46
C GLU A 44 -1.53 -7.94 -0.23
N LEU A 45 -1.80 -7.59 -1.49
CA LEU A 45 -1.05 -6.55 -2.21
C LEU A 45 -1.39 -5.16 -1.67
N TYR A 46 -2.66 -4.93 -1.34
CA TYR A 46 -3.13 -3.70 -0.73
C TYR A 46 -2.44 -3.45 0.62
N ASP A 47 -2.43 -4.45 1.51
CA ASP A 47 -1.84 -4.33 2.85
C ASP A 47 -0.35 -4.01 2.78
N VAL A 48 0.41 -4.72 1.94
CA VAL A 48 1.84 -4.44 1.76
C VAL A 48 2.06 -3.02 1.26
N PHE A 49 1.23 -2.54 0.32
CA PHE A 49 1.34 -1.19 -0.21
C PHE A 49 1.02 -0.12 0.86
N MET A 50 -0.09 -0.28 1.58
CA MET A 50 -0.53 0.67 2.61
C MET A 50 0.49 0.78 3.75
N LEU A 51 0.96 -0.37 4.25
CA LEU A 51 1.98 -0.40 5.29
C LEU A 51 3.29 0.26 4.82
N THR A 52 3.65 0.10 3.55
CA THR A 52 4.90 0.66 3.00
C THR A 52 4.82 2.17 2.75
N TYR A 53 3.73 2.65 2.16
CA TYR A 53 3.67 4.01 1.62
C TYR A 53 2.82 4.97 2.43
N VAL A 54 1.74 4.49 3.03
CA VAL A 54 0.83 5.32 3.83
C VAL A 54 1.28 5.33 5.27
N GLU A 55 1.39 4.16 5.88
CA GLU A 55 1.84 4.02 7.27
C GLU A 55 3.36 4.13 7.42
N ARG A 56 4.08 3.93 6.30
CA ARG A 56 5.54 4.04 6.21
C ARG A 56 6.26 3.14 7.22
N TRP A 57 5.78 1.93 7.44
CA TRP A 57 6.41 0.95 8.33
C TRP A 57 7.76 0.51 7.77
N GLU A 58 8.67 0.11 8.67
CA GLU A 58 9.94 -0.47 8.25
C GLU A 58 9.70 -1.85 7.65
N VAL A 59 10.47 -2.20 6.62
CA VAL A 59 10.38 -3.50 5.92
C VAL A 59 10.39 -4.66 6.92
N ASN A 60 11.23 -4.56 7.95
CA ASN A 60 11.37 -5.58 8.99
C ASN A 60 10.12 -5.78 9.84
N ASP A 61 9.35 -4.71 10.07
CA ASP A 61 8.10 -4.79 10.81
C ASP A 61 7.00 -5.37 9.93
N ILE A 62 6.96 -4.97 8.64
CA ILE A 62 5.91 -5.39 7.71
C ILE A 62 5.94 -6.90 7.50
N HIS A 63 7.11 -7.48 7.16
CA HIS A 63 7.17 -8.92 6.87
C HIS A 63 6.89 -9.77 8.11
N ARG A 64 7.28 -9.30 9.31
CA ARG A 64 6.93 -9.94 10.58
C ARG A 64 5.44 -9.84 10.88
N TYR A 65 4.86 -8.64 10.75
CA TYR A 65 3.44 -8.39 11.03
C TYR A 65 2.52 -9.18 10.09
N LEU A 66 2.84 -9.23 8.80
CA LEU A 66 2.09 -10.00 7.81
C LEU A 66 2.43 -11.50 7.82
N ASN A 67 3.38 -11.93 8.66
CA ASN A 67 3.87 -13.30 8.72
C ASN A 67 4.30 -13.86 7.34
N ILE A 68 5.07 -13.07 6.59
CA ILE A 68 5.59 -13.43 5.27
C ILE A 68 7.11 -13.36 5.24
N SER A 69 7.74 -14.04 4.27
CA SER A 69 9.18 -13.88 4.06
C SER A 69 9.53 -12.49 3.53
N ARG A 70 10.76 -12.03 3.77
CA ARG A 70 11.27 -10.78 3.19
C ARG A 70 11.23 -10.79 1.65
N ALA A 71 11.47 -11.94 1.02
CA ALA A 71 11.38 -12.09 -0.43
C ALA A 71 9.94 -11.91 -0.91
N GLU A 72 8.99 -12.52 -0.21
CA GLU A 72 7.57 -12.40 -0.50
C GLU A 72 7.07 -10.96 -0.35
N TYR A 73 7.52 -10.22 0.68
CA TYR A 73 7.26 -8.79 0.81
C TYR A 73 7.67 -8.00 -0.45
N PHE A 74 8.90 -8.21 -0.95
CA PHE A 74 9.37 -7.48 -2.13
C PHE A 74 8.62 -7.89 -3.40
N ASN A 75 8.28 -9.18 -3.54
CA ASN A 75 7.48 -9.67 -4.66
C ASN A 75 6.09 -9.03 -4.66
N ARG A 76 5.37 -9.07 -3.53
CA ARG A 76 4.06 -8.44 -3.37
C ARG A 76 4.12 -6.93 -3.61
N LEU A 77 5.11 -6.24 -3.04
CA LEU A 77 5.26 -4.80 -3.25
C LEU A 77 5.54 -4.45 -4.72
N LYS A 78 6.36 -5.25 -5.42
CA LYS A 78 6.62 -5.10 -6.85
C LYS A 78 5.33 -5.30 -7.66
N THR A 79 4.58 -6.35 -7.38
CA THR A 79 3.30 -6.64 -8.05
C THR A 79 2.29 -5.52 -7.81
N ALA A 80 2.10 -5.08 -6.56
CA ALA A 80 1.20 -3.98 -6.22
C ALA A 80 1.52 -2.69 -7.01
N LYS A 81 2.79 -2.30 -7.08
CA LYS A 81 3.25 -1.14 -7.87
C LYS A 81 2.95 -1.29 -9.36
N THR A 82 3.24 -2.47 -9.91
CA THR A 82 2.99 -2.75 -11.34
C THR A 82 1.48 -2.69 -11.63
N SER A 83 0.66 -3.33 -10.80
CA SER A 83 -0.80 -3.29 -10.92
C SER A 83 -1.34 -1.86 -10.84
N LEU A 84 -0.85 -1.05 -9.88
CA LEU A 84 -1.26 0.36 -9.77
C LEU A 84 -0.89 1.16 -11.03
N LYS A 85 0.34 1.04 -11.52
CA LYS A 85 0.76 1.71 -12.76
C LYS A 85 -0.10 1.30 -13.94
N LEU A 86 -0.37 0.00 -14.10
CA LEU A 86 -1.23 -0.51 -15.17
C LEU A 86 -2.65 0.04 -15.06
N MET A 87 -3.25 0.04 -13.87
CA MET A 87 -4.58 0.60 -13.66
C MET A 87 -4.63 2.10 -13.99
N LEU A 88 -3.62 2.87 -13.60
CA LEU A 88 -3.54 4.30 -13.93
C LEU A 88 -3.38 4.53 -15.44
N HIS A 89 -2.55 3.74 -16.12
CA HIS A 89 -2.32 3.89 -17.57
C HIS A 89 -3.47 3.38 -18.44
N THR A 90 -4.21 2.37 -18.00
CA THR A 90 -5.23 1.68 -18.82
C THR A 90 -6.67 2.02 -18.43
N GLY A 91 -6.89 2.99 -17.55
CA GLY A 91 -8.25 3.38 -17.15
C GLY A 91 -8.92 2.35 -16.22
N LYS A 92 -8.19 1.83 -15.23
CA LYS A 92 -8.66 0.93 -14.14
C LYS A 92 -8.86 -0.53 -14.54
N THR A 93 -8.23 -1.00 -15.61
CA THR A 93 -8.30 -2.42 -16.03
C THR A 93 -7.38 -3.28 -15.16
N VAL A 94 -7.93 -4.34 -14.56
CA VAL A 94 -7.17 -5.30 -13.73
C VAL A 94 -6.70 -6.46 -14.60
N PHE A 95 -5.38 -6.66 -14.70
CA PHE A 95 -4.81 -7.88 -15.26
C PHE A 95 -4.49 -8.84 -14.10
N MET A 96 -5.22 -9.93 -14.00
CA MET A 96 -4.81 -11.08 -13.18
C MET A 96 -3.89 -11.95 -14.05
N ALA A 97 -2.71 -12.30 -13.52
CA ALA A 97 -1.79 -13.27 -14.11
C ALA A 97 -1.90 -14.59 -13.37
#